data_AF-A0A7T0JM05-F1
#
_entry.id   AF-A0A7T0JM05-F1
#
_cell.length_a   1.000
_cell.length_b   1.000
_cell.length_c   1.000
_cell.angle_alpha   90.00
_cell.angle_beta   90.00
_cell.angle_gamma   90.00
#
_symmetry.space_group_name_H-M   'P 1'
#
loop_
_entity.id
_entity.type
_entity.pdbx_description
1 polymer ?
#
loop_
_entity_poly.entity_id
_entity_poly.type
_entity_poly.pdbx_seq_one_letter_code
_entity_poly.pdbx_strand_id
1 'polypeptide(L)'
;MGIAKRFMEEQQSKGYSSKEDITVCKNCFDEYGIERFIEDHQTHNTCSYCRESGAEVVACELDALIEHILESISYEWGHPANECLPYESREGGWQFADVYNTWELLDEIDIGNKDGQIYEDICSSIYNQEWCQKNPFSLKQNETLMDGWHKFSDFVCNTARYVFFKAENSSYDENQHDEMNPVDILDALGSIFNKIGMVKKLSNSTLIKRVRIVNPEVELSSAKELGSPPNEFARMANRMSPAGISMFYGAFDVETAIKETYEPDQRRKKAICGTFKLTRDLIVIDLSKKSSIPSLFDEHERHLRDEMSFLSDFISDFTKPIERTDRAHVDYVPTQIVTEYIRHIFKTADGRNIDGVIYPSSKNKRKCAIVIFADSESCVELTHEGYSGAILALVDVEEHELVAFSE
;
A
#
# COMPACT_ATOMS: atom_id res chain seq x y z
N MET A 1 -18.80 -5.94 52.69
CA MET A 1 -17.55 -5.36 52.15
C MET A 1 -16.84 -6.26 51.09
N GLY A 2 -17.47 -7.34 50.58
CA GLY A 2 -16.80 -8.27 49.66
C GLY A 2 -17.20 -8.16 48.17
N ILE A 3 -18.46 -7.85 47.86
CA ILE A 3 -18.95 -7.82 46.46
C ILE A 3 -18.60 -6.48 45.80
N ALA A 4 -18.95 -5.35 46.41
CA ALA A 4 -18.61 -4.02 45.87
C ALA A 4 -17.09 -3.80 45.73
N LYS A 5 -16.28 -4.39 46.63
CA LYS A 5 -14.82 -4.31 46.55
C LYS A 5 -14.26 -5.18 45.43
N ARG A 6 -14.76 -6.42 45.27
CA ARG A 6 -14.38 -7.29 44.14
C ARG A 6 -14.84 -6.71 42.80
N PHE A 7 -16.02 -6.10 42.76
CA PHE A 7 -16.52 -5.39 41.59
C PHE A 7 -15.62 -4.19 41.27
N MET A 8 -15.24 -3.37 42.26
CA MET A 8 -14.25 -2.31 42.05
C MET A 8 -12.88 -2.84 41.62
N GLU A 9 -12.40 -3.94 42.19
CA GLU A 9 -11.12 -4.59 41.83
C GLU A 9 -11.16 -5.17 40.39
N GLU A 10 -12.31 -5.69 39.94
CA GLU A 10 -12.52 -6.20 38.58
C GLU A 10 -12.65 -5.07 37.55
N GLN A 11 -13.40 -4.02 37.86
CA GLN A 11 -13.52 -2.81 37.02
C GLN A 11 -12.17 -2.09 36.90
N GLN A 12 -11.38 -2.05 37.98
CA GLN A 12 -10.01 -1.54 37.97
C GLN A 12 -9.04 -2.41 37.16
N SER A 13 -9.29 -3.73 37.09
CA SER A 13 -8.52 -4.65 36.24
C SER A 13 -8.88 -4.54 34.76
N LYS A 14 -10.13 -4.19 34.42
CA LYS A 14 -10.63 -4.00 33.05
C LYS A 14 -10.33 -2.62 32.48
N GLY A 15 -10.14 -1.61 33.35
CA GLY A 15 -9.76 -0.25 32.95
C GLY A 15 -10.94 0.69 32.65
N TYR A 16 -12.18 0.22 32.76
CA TYR A 16 -13.40 1.01 32.60
C TYR A 16 -14.49 0.59 33.60
N SER A 17 -15.53 1.42 33.72
CA SER A 17 -16.72 1.22 34.53
C SER A 17 -17.89 0.70 33.69
N SER A 18 -18.52 -0.39 34.11
CA SER A 18 -19.72 -0.91 33.44
C SER A 18 -20.92 0.03 33.52
N LYS A 19 -21.59 0.24 32.39
CA LYS A 19 -22.92 0.83 32.31
C LYS A 19 -23.91 -0.23 31.86
N GLU A 20 -24.44 -0.97 32.84
CA GLU A 20 -25.45 -2.01 32.62
C GLU A 20 -26.64 -1.47 31.81
N ASP A 21 -27.18 -2.29 30.92
CA ASP A 21 -28.36 -2.04 30.07
C ASP A 21 -28.24 -0.89 29.04
N ILE A 22 -27.04 -0.32 28.80
CA ILE A 22 -26.84 0.64 27.71
C ILE A 22 -26.40 -0.07 26.42
N THR A 23 -27.11 0.24 25.33
CA THR A 23 -26.84 -0.32 24.00
C THR A 23 -26.59 0.79 23.00
N VAL A 24 -25.71 0.52 22.03
CA VAL A 24 -25.36 1.47 20.97
C VAL A 24 -25.38 0.75 19.62
N CYS A 25 -25.92 1.41 18.58
CA CYS A 25 -26.01 0.85 17.24
C CYS A 25 -24.95 1.42 16.29
N LYS A 26 -24.64 0.66 15.24
CA LYS A 26 -23.65 1.08 14.22
C LYS A 26 -23.98 2.44 13.59
N ASN A 27 -25.26 2.74 13.39
CA ASN A 27 -25.70 3.99 12.76
C ASN A 27 -25.36 5.24 13.60
N CYS A 28 -25.01 5.08 14.87
CA CYS A 28 -24.55 6.16 15.75
C CYS A 28 -23.08 6.56 15.52
N PHE A 29 -22.35 5.86 14.64
CA PHE A 29 -20.96 6.14 14.31
C PHE A 29 -20.78 6.48 12.83
N ASP A 30 -19.69 7.16 12.49
CA ASP A 30 -19.15 7.40 11.14
C ASP A 30 -17.67 6.97 11.10
N GLU A 31 -17.39 5.85 11.77
CA GLU A 31 -16.07 5.22 11.85
C GLU A 31 -16.27 3.73 11.55
N TYR A 32 -15.70 3.27 10.43
CA TYR A 32 -16.06 1.99 9.85
C TYR A 32 -15.58 0.79 10.71
N GLY A 33 -14.48 0.93 11.46
CA GLY A 33 -13.97 -0.12 12.34
C GLY A 33 -14.93 -0.40 13.50
N ILE A 34 -15.45 0.66 14.13
CA ILE A 34 -16.48 0.58 15.17
C ILE A 34 -17.80 0.07 14.59
N GLU A 35 -18.23 0.57 13.42
CA GLU A 35 -19.45 0.07 12.76
C GLU A 35 -19.37 -1.44 12.52
N ARG A 36 -18.24 -1.91 11.97
CA ARG A 36 -17.99 -3.32 11.70
C ARG A 36 -17.92 -4.15 12.97
N PHE A 37 -17.28 -3.66 14.03
CA PHE A 37 -17.26 -4.33 15.32
C PHE A 37 -18.69 -4.55 15.87
N ILE A 38 -19.55 -3.53 15.79
CA ILE A 38 -20.95 -3.63 16.24
C ILE A 38 -21.74 -4.64 15.38
N GLU A 39 -21.45 -4.74 14.09
CA GLU A 39 -22.03 -5.76 13.20
C GLU A 39 -21.61 -7.17 13.58
N ASP A 40 -20.32 -7.40 13.80
CA ASP A 40 -19.75 -8.71 14.13
C ASP A 40 -20.16 -9.17 15.54
N HIS A 41 -20.40 -8.23 16.46
CA HIS A 41 -20.74 -8.46 17.87
C HIS A 41 -22.18 -8.03 18.24
N GLN A 42 -23.11 -8.09 17.28
CA GLN A 42 -24.50 -7.73 17.51
C GLN A 42 -25.12 -8.60 18.62
N THR A 43 -25.65 -7.94 19.65
CA THR A 43 -26.37 -8.58 20.76
C THR A 43 -27.81 -8.09 20.91
N HIS A 44 -28.12 -6.90 20.36
CA HIS A 44 -29.38 -6.20 20.57
C HIS A 44 -29.94 -5.59 19.28
N ASN A 45 -31.26 -5.33 19.31
CA ASN A 45 -32.05 -4.75 18.21
C ASN A 45 -32.67 -3.40 18.62
N THR A 46 -32.05 -2.74 19.59
CA THR A 46 -32.49 -1.48 20.18
C THR A 46 -31.25 -0.64 20.50
N CYS A 47 -31.32 0.67 20.33
CA CYS A 47 -30.24 1.58 20.69
C CYS A 47 -30.71 2.59 21.75
N SER A 48 -29.95 2.73 22.84
CA SER A 48 -30.26 3.66 23.93
C SER A 48 -30.10 5.13 23.52
N TYR A 49 -29.31 5.41 22.48
CA TYR A 49 -28.96 6.77 22.04
C TYR A 49 -29.91 7.31 20.96
N CYS A 50 -29.92 6.70 19.77
CA CYS A 50 -30.81 7.13 18.68
C CYS A 50 -32.27 6.71 18.88
N ARG A 51 -32.55 5.86 19.88
CA ARG A 51 -33.88 5.34 20.23
C ARG A 51 -34.57 4.53 19.12
N GLU A 52 -33.81 4.11 18.11
CA GLU A 52 -34.30 3.18 17.10
C GLU A 52 -34.45 1.78 17.71
N SER A 53 -35.47 1.06 17.24
CA SER A 53 -35.76 -0.31 17.64
C SER A 53 -36.38 -1.08 16.49
N GLY A 54 -36.07 -2.37 16.39
CA GLY A 54 -36.60 -3.26 15.36
C GLY A 54 -35.56 -4.25 14.85
N ALA A 55 -36.01 -5.26 14.09
CA ALA A 55 -35.14 -6.34 13.60
C ALA A 55 -33.98 -5.87 12.71
N GLU A 56 -34.09 -4.67 12.13
CA GLU A 56 -33.06 -4.05 11.26
C GLU A 56 -31.99 -3.27 12.05
N VAL A 57 -32.19 -3.04 13.35
CA VAL A 57 -31.24 -2.31 14.18
C VAL A 57 -30.13 -3.25 14.61
N VAL A 58 -28.89 -2.93 14.25
CA VAL A 58 -27.70 -3.66 14.68
C VAL A 58 -27.05 -2.91 15.84
N ALA A 59 -27.19 -3.45 17.05
CA ALA A 59 -26.64 -2.86 18.26
C ALA A 59 -25.90 -3.86 19.15
N CYS A 60 -24.92 -3.36 19.91
CA CYS A 60 -24.20 -4.11 20.92
C CYS A 60 -24.31 -3.40 22.29
N GLU A 61 -23.84 -4.08 23.34
CA GLU A 61 -23.69 -3.47 24.66
C GLU A 61 -22.58 -2.40 24.61
N LEU A 62 -22.79 -1.26 25.28
CA LEU A 62 -21.80 -0.20 25.33
C LEU A 62 -20.49 -0.68 25.98
N ASP A 63 -20.58 -1.51 27.01
CA ASP A 63 -19.42 -2.07 27.70
C ASP A 63 -18.50 -2.86 26.76
N ALA A 64 -19.09 -3.64 25.84
CA ALA A 64 -18.33 -4.39 24.84
C ALA A 64 -17.61 -3.46 23.85
N LEU A 65 -18.26 -2.35 23.47
CA LEU A 65 -17.62 -1.34 22.62
C LEU A 65 -16.49 -0.62 23.36
N ILE A 66 -16.66 -0.28 24.64
CA ILE A 66 -15.60 0.37 25.44
C ILE A 66 -14.39 -0.55 25.56
N GLU A 67 -14.60 -1.84 25.83
CA GLU A 67 -13.53 -2.84 25.87
C GLU A 67 -12.78 -2.90 24.53
N HIS A 68 -13.51 -2.97 23.41
CA HIS A 68 -12.91 -2.93 22.08
C HIS A 68 -12.12 -1.65 21.78
N ILE A 69 -12.65 -0.48 22.17
CA ILE A 69 -11.93 0.79 22.05
C ILE A 69 -10.62 0.74 22.83
N LEU A 70 -10.64 0.27 24.08
CA LEU A 70 -9.44 0.14 24.92
C LEU A 70 -8.41 -0.83 24.32
N GLU A 71 -8.85 -1.98 23.80
CA GLU A 71 -7.98 -2.94 23.11
C GLU A 71 -7.39 -2.36 21.82
N SER A 72 -8.17 -1.57 21.10
CA SER A 72 -7.78 -0.93 19.84
C SER A 72 -6.75 0.17 20.08
N ILE A 73 -7.00 1.10 21.02
CA ILE A 73 -6.03 2.14 21.37
C ILE A 73 -4.76 1.54 21.96
N SER A 74 -4.87 0.45 22.72
CA SER A 74 -3.72 -0.26 23.28
C SER A 74 -2.82 -0.90 22.19
N TYR A 75 -3.21 -0.90 20.93
CA TYR A 75 -2.36 -1.33 19.83
C TYR A 75 -1.24 -0.31 19.55
N GLU A 76 -1.55 0.98 19.56
CA GLU A 76 -0.60 2.07 19.23
C GLU A 76 -0.22 2.94 20.45
N TRP A 77 -1.02 2.89 21.51
CA TRP A 77 -0.89 3.72 22.70
C TRP A 77 -0.68 2.85 23.94
N GLY A 78 0.05 3.38 24.91
CA GLY A 78 0.36 2.72 26.16
C GLY A 78 0.36 3.70 27.31
N HIS A 79 0.31 3.17 28.53
CA HIS A 79 0.46 4.00 29.71
C HIS A 79 1.91 4.51 29.79
N PRO A 80 2.17 5.81 30.04
CA PRO A 80 3.52 6.38 30.02
C PRO A 80 4.55 5.65 30.90
N ALA A 81 4.13 5.20 32.08
CA ALA A 81 4.96 4.41 32.97
C ALA A 81 5.41 3.06 32.36
N ASN A 82 4.54 2.40 31.59
CA ASN A 82 4.85 1.12 30.94
C ASN A 82 5.78 1.32 29.75
N GLU A 83 5.63 2.45 29.05
CA GLU A 83 6.49 2.86 27.94
C GLU A 83 7.81 3.53 28.42
N CYS A 84 8.10 3.45 29.72
CA CYS A 84 9.34 3.92 30.36
C CYS A 84 9.60 5.43 30.22
N LEU A 85 8.56 6.26 30.11
CA LEU A 85 8.70 7.70 30.15
C LEU A 85 9.16 8.17 31.55
N PRO A 86 10.15 9.06 31.66
CA PRO A 86 10.55 9.59 32.96
C PRO A 86 9.52 10.62 33.46
N TYR A 87 9.26 10.57 34.76
CA TYR A 87 8.34 11.49 35.45
C TYR A 87 9.12 12.47 36.32
N GLU A 88 8.93 13.79 36.09
CA GLU A 88 9.54 14.83 36.93
C GLU A 88 8.59 15.25 38.04
N SER A 89 8.83 14.74 39.25
CA SER A 89 8.00 15.01 40.43
C SER A 89 7.89 16.49 40.82
N ARG A 90 8.90 17.31 40.51
CA ARG A 90 8.92 18.74 40.87
C ARG A 90 8.03 19.57 39.95
N GLU A 91 7.93 19.20 38.68
CA GLU A 91 7.10 19.88 37.67
C GLU A 91 5.73 19.21 37.54
N GLY A 92 5.61 17.95 37.96
CA GLY A 92 4.36 17.20 38.00
C GLY A 92 3.93 16.72 36.62
N GLY A 93 4.85 16.15 35.83
CA GLY A 93 4.53 15.66 34.49
C GLY A 93 5.54 14.70 33.87
N TRP A 94 5.06 13.93 32.90
CA TRP A 94 5.87 13.09 32.02
C TRP A 94 6.74 13.94 31.10
N GLN A 95 7.91 13.42 30.71
CA GLN A 95 8.88 14.12 29.89
C GLN A 95 9.17 13.35 28.59
N PHE A 96 9.67 14.04 27.58
CA PHE A 96 10.15 13.51 26.29
C PHE A 96 9.10 12.98 25.29
N ALA A 97 7.84 12.84 25.67
CA ALA A 97 6.74 12.57 24.74
C ALA A 97 5.46 13.28 25.19
N ASP A 98 4.55 13.49 24.22
CA ASP A 98 3.21 13.98 24.51
C ASP A 98 2.42 12.90 25.25
N VAL A 99 1.73 13.33 26.31
CA VAL A 99 0.86 12.48 27.12
C VAL A 99 -0.53 13.07 27.12
N TYR A 100 -1.49 12.23 26.77
CA TYR A 100 -2.89 12.57 26.63
C TYR A 100 -3.68 11.93 27.76
N ASN A 101 -4.66 12.64 28.29
CA ASN A 101 -5.72 11.96 29.03
C ASN A 101 -6.70 11.28 28.04
N THR A 102 -7.59 10.42 28.54
CA THR A 102 -8.49 9.65 27.67
C THR A 102 -9.39 10.52 26.80
N TRP A 103 -9.87 11.66 27.30
CA TRP A 103 -10.71 12.57 26.51
C TRP A 103 -9.90 13.18 25.37
N GLU A 104 -8.68 13.64 25.65
CA GLU A 104 -7.81 14.22 24.62
C GLU A 104 -7.42 13.18 23.57
N LEU A 105 -7.11 11.95 23.98
CA LEU A 105 -6.77 10.88 23.04
C LEU A 105 -7.95 10.50 22.14
N LEU A 106 -9.15 10.32 22.71
CA LEU A 106 -10.33 9.92 21.94
C LEU A 106 -10.80 11.02 20.97
N ASP A 107 -10.54 12.30 21.27
CA ASP A 107 -10.73 13.43 20.35
C ASP A 107 -9.69 13.41 19.21
N GLU A 108 -8.42 13.14 19.53
CA GLU A 108 -7.32 13.09 18.54
C GLU A 108 -7.49 11.92 17.54
N ILE A 109 -7.89 10.74 18.02
CA ILE A 109 -8.07 9.56 17.14
C ILE A 109 -9.41 9.53 16.41
N ASP A 110 -10.36 10.38 16.82
CA ASP A 110 -11.74 10.47 16.33
C ASP A 110 -12.49 9.12 16.29
N ILE A 111 -13.29 8.85 17.32
CA ILE A 111 -14.14 7.65 17.39
C ILE A 111 -15.41 7.76 16.52
N GLY A 112 -15.61 8.87 15.80
CA GLY A 112 -16.70 9.05 14.84
C GLY A 112 -18.11 9.01 15.42
N ASN A 113 -18.31 9.29 16.71
CA ASN A 113 -19.64 9.31 17.32
C ASN A 113 -20.49 10.50 16.79
N LYS A 114 -21.76 10.25 16.50
CA LYS A 114 -22.70 11.28 16.02
C LYS A 114 -23.40 12.07 17.13
N ASP A 115 -23.49 11.48 18.32
CA ASP A 115 -24.09 12.08 19.51
C ASP A 115 -23.01 12.32 20.58
N GLY A 116 -22.96 13.53 21.13
CA GLY A 116 -22.02 13.87 22.21
C GLY A 116 -22.27 13.09 23.50
N GLN A 117 -23.49 12.59 23.73
CA GLN A 117 -23.77 11.76 24.91
C GLN A 117 -23.05 10.40 24.84
N ILE A 118 -22.87 9.84 23.64
CA ILE A 118 -22.10 8.60 23.45
C ILE A 118 -20.64 8.84 23.86
N TYR A 119 -20.06 9.94 23.38
CA TYR A 119 -18.69 10.33 23.73
C TYR A 119 -18.52 10.55 25.24
N GLU A 120 -19.41 11.33 25.85
CA GLU A 120 -19.43 11.56 27.30
C GLU A 120 -19.51 10.23 28.06
N ASP A 121 -20.37 9.31 27.61
CA ASP A 121 -20.56 8.02 28.27
C ASP A 121 -19.34 7.10 28.14
N ILE A 122 -18.68 7.06 26.98
CA ILE A 122 -17.45 6.29 26.76
C ILE A 122 -16.32 6.88 27.61
N CYS A 123 -16.05 8.17 27.48
CA CYS A 123 -14.94 8.83 28.15
C CYS A 123 -15.08 8.82 29.68
N SER A 124 -16.29 9.03 30.21
CA SER A 124 -16.56 8.97 31.65
C SER A 124 -16.46 7.55 32.23
N SER A 125 -16.59 6.54 31.39
CA SER A 125 -16.47 5.14 31.81
C SER A 125 -15.01 4.69 31.92
N ILE A 126 -14.09 5.26 31.13
CA ILE A 126 -12.67 4.90 31.17
C ILE A 126 -11.96 5.65 32.31
N TYR A 127 -11.34 4.91 33.23
CA TYR A 127 -10.81 5.50 34.46
C TYR A 127 -9.43 6.14 34.31
N ASN A 128 -9.34 7.47 34.36
CA ASN A 128 -8.10 8.25 34.62
C ASN A 128 -6.84 7.67 33.97
N GLN A 129 -6.93 7.23 32.72
CA GLN A 129 -5.79 6.69 31.99
C GLN A 129 -5.07 7.83 31.27
N GLU A 130 -3.75 7.83 31.45
CA GLU A 130 -2.80 8.61 30.67
C GLU A 130 -2.26 7.73 29.54
N TRP A 131 -2.08 8.33 28.37
CA TRP A 131 -1.68 7.64 27.15
C TRP A 131 -0.53 8.36 26.48
N CYS A 132 0.48 7.59 26.07
CA CYS A 132 1.51 8.04 25.12
C CYS A 132 1.60 7.03 23.98
N GLN A 133 2.22 7.43 22.87
CA GLN A 133 2.54 6.46 21.83
C GLN A 133 3.47 5.38 22.39
N LYS A 134 3.27 4.14 21.94
CA LYS A 134 4.14 3.03 22.29
C LYS A 134 5.54 3.22 21.75
N ASN A 135 6.53 2.74 22.50
CA ASN A 135 7.95 2.85 22.15
C ASN A 135 8.37 4.28 21.76
N PRO A 136 8.14 5.30 22.62
CA PRO A 136 8.34 6.71 22.27
C PRO A 136 9.80 7.10 21.91
N PHE A 137 10.76 6.21 22.17
CA PHE A 137 12.17 6.37 21.84
C PHE A 137 12.61 5.56 20.62
N SER A 138 11.67 4.99 19.87
CA SER A 138 11.91 4.18 18.67
C SER A 138 11.09 4.71 17.50
N LEU A 139 11.51 4.39 16.28
CA LEU A 139 10.70 4.65 15.10
C LEU A 139 9.52 3.68 15.06
N LYS A 140 8.39 4.12 14.48
CA LYS A 140 7.30 3.20 14.15
C LYS A 140 7.76 2.24 13.06
N GLN A 141 7.12 1.07 12.98
CA GLN A 141 7.52 0.04 12.02
C GLN A 141 7.46 0.55 10.57
N ASN A 142 6.45 1.35 10.22
CA ASN A 142 6.34 1.96 8.89
C ASN A 142 7.51 2.92 8.58
N GLU A 143 7.95 3.70 9.58
CA GLU A 143 9.07 4.63 9.48
C GLU A 143 10.40 3.89 9.33
N THR A 144 10.62 2.83 10.12
CA THR A 144 11.80 1.94 9.98
C THR A 144 11.88 1.33 8.59
N LEU A 145 10.76 0.85 8.05
CA LEU A 145 10.72 0.29 6.69
C LEU A 145 10.99 1.35 5.62
N MET A 146 10.47 2.57 5.77
CA MET A 146 10.75 3.67 4.84
C MET A 146 12.21 4.14 4.93
N ASP A 147 12.80 4.23 6.13
CA ASP A 147 14.22 4.50 6.29
C ASP A 147 15.08 3.43 5.62
N GLY A 148 14.73 2.15 5.82
CA GLY A 148 15.35 1.02 5.12
C GLY A 148 15.28 1.13 3.60
N TRP A 149 14.13 1.53 3.04
CA TRP A 149 13.97 1.78 1.60
C TRP A 149 14.86 2.92 1.09
N HIS A 150 14.95 4.03 1.82
CA HIS A 150 15.81 5.15 1.45
C HIS A 150 17.29 4.79 1.51
N LYS A 151 17.73 4.13 2.60
CA LYS A 151 19.11 3.64 2.74
C LYS A 151 19.47 2.63 1.66
N PHE A 152 18.55 1.75 1.30
CA PHE A 152 18.73 0.82 0.17
C PHE A 152 18.92 1.56 -1.14
N SER A 153 18.03 2.51 -1.42
CA SER A 153 18.09 3.32 -2.63
C SER A 153 19.43 4.06 -2.73
N ASP A 154 19.88 4.68 -1.65
CA ASP A 154 21.17 5.38 -1.60
C ASP A 154 22.35 4.42 -1.78
N PHE A 155 22.31 3.26 -1.14
CA PHE A 155 23.37 2.25 -1.22
C PHE A 155 23.56 1.70 -2.63
N VAL A 156 22.47 1.37 -3.33
CA VAL A 156 22.56 0.81 -4.69
C VAL A 156 22.83 1.88 -5.75
N CYS A 157 22.47 3.14 -5.47
CA CYS A 157 22.78 4.26 -6.34
C CYS A 157 24.26 4.65 -6.27
N ASN A 158 24.84 4.69 -5.06
CA ASN A 158 26.12 5.37 -4.82
C ASN A 158 27.27 4.45 -4.36
N THR A 159 26.97 3.23 -3.90
CA THR A 159 27.96 2.36 -3.23
C THR A 159 28.14 1.03 -3.95
N ALA A 160 27.11 0.18 -3.98
CA ALA A 160 27.20 -1.17 -4.53
C ALA A 160 25.89 -1.56 -5.23
N ARG A 161 25.91 -1.65 -6.57
CA ARG A 161 24.72 -1.97 -7.37
C ARG A 161 24.55 -3.44 -7.69
N TYR A 162 25.64 -4.12 -8.10
CA TYR A 162 25.56 -5.48 -8.64
C TYR A 162 25.84 -6.56 -7.61
N VAL A 163 26.44 -6.18 -6.48
CA VAL A 163 26.88 -7.08 -5.42
C VAL A 163 26.30 -6.65 -4.07
N PHE A 164 25.23 -5.85 -4.08
CA PHE A 164 24.63 -5.26 -2.88
C PHE A 164 24.28 -6.31 -1.81
N PHE A 165 23.85 -7.49 -2.24
CA PHE A 165 23.53 -8.65 -1.38
C PHE A 165 24.72 -9.25 -0.63
N LYS A 166 25.95 -8.82 -0.91
CA LYS A 166 27.19 -9.29 -0.26
C LYS A 166 28.11 -8.16 0.17
N ALA A 167 27.86 -6.93 -0.25
CA ALA A 167 28.68 -5.79 0.10
C ALA A 167 28.40 -5.38 1.53
N GLU A 168 29.45 -5.12 2.30
CA GLU A 168 29.30 -4.52 3.63
C GLU A 168 28.81 -3.08 3.47
N ASN A 169 27.74 -2.74 4.19
CA ASN A 169 27.32 -1.36 4.31
C ASN A 169 27.95 -0.74 5.55
N SER A 170 28.99 0.07 5.38
CA SER A 170 29.70 0.70 6.50
C SER A 170 28.87 1.71 7.28
N SER A 171 27.74 2.17 6.73
CA SER A 171 26.82 3.08 7.42
C SER A 171 25.75 2.37 8.23
N TYR A 172 25.66 1.04 8.14
CA TYR A 172 24.71 0.21 8.88
C TYR A 172 25.31 -0.16 10.24
N ASP A 173 24.61 0.19 11.32
CA ASP A 173 24.94 -0.24 12.68
C ASP A 173 23.96 -1.33 13.14
N GLU A 174 24.44 -2.56 13.25
CA GLU A 174 23.67 -3.70 13.75
C GLU A 174 23.15 -3.52 15.19
N ASN A 175 23.73 -2.58 15.95
CA ASN A 175 23.33 -2.29 17.33
C ASN A 175 22.27 -1.18 17.42
N GLN A 176 21.95 -0.51 16.30
CA GLN A 176 20.89 0.48 16.25
C GLN A 176 19.56 -0.23 15.99
N HIS A 177 18.67 -0.24 16.99
CA HIS A 177 17.44 -1.04 16.99
C HIS A 177 16.41 -0.59 15.95
N ASP A 178 16.46 0.67 15.52
CA ASP A 178 15.60 1.23 14.47
C ASP A 178 16.19 1.11 13.07
N GLU A 179 17.36 0.49 12.91
CA GLU A 179 18.03 0.39 11.61
C GLU A 179 17.79 -0.97 10.94
N MET A 180 17.27 -0.93 9.72
CA MET A 180 17.15 -2.10 8.85
C MET A 180 18.37 -2.21 7.94
N ASN A 181 18.92 -3.42 7.79
CA ASN A 181 19.92 -3.66 6.76
C ASN A 181 19.27 -3.38 5.40
N PRO A 182 19.86 -2.53 4.54
CA PRO A 182 19.22 -2.16 3.29
C PRO A 182 18.92 -3.33 2.36
N VAL A 183 19.58 -4.47 2.49
CA VAL A 183 19.30 -5.66 1.68
C VAL A 183 18.00 -6.35 2.12
N ASP A 184 17.65 -6.28 3.41
CA ASP A 184 16.50 -6.97 4.01
C ASP A 184 15.16 -6.34 3.59
N ILE A 185 15.18 -5.08 3.11
CA ILE A 185 13.97 -4.39 2.66
C ILE A 185 13.27 -5.13 1.52
N LEU A 186 14.01 -5.84 0.66
CA LEU A 186 13.42 -6.59 -0.45
C LEU A 186 12.60 -7.78 0.08
N ASP A 187 13.10 -8.47 1.10
CA ASP A 187 12.39 -9.59 1.74
C ASP A 187 11.21 -9.12 2.58
N ALA A 188 11.35 -7.97 3.24
CA ALA A 188 10.23 -7.29 3.90
C ALA A 188 9.13 -6.92 2.89
N LEU A 189 9.49 -6.31 1.76
CA LEU A 189 8.57 -5.98 0.67
C LEU A 189 7.84 -7.23 0.14
N GLY A 190 8.57 -8.31 -0.11
CA GLY A 190 7.97 -9.58 -0.52
C GLY A 190 6.98 -10.13 0.50
N SER A 191 7.34 -10.10 1.78
CA SER A 191 6.45 -10.53 2.87
C SER A 191 5.17 -9.70 2.92
N ILE A 192 5.30 -8.38 2.77
CA ILE A 192 4.19 -7.41 2.75
C ILE A 192 3.27 -7.64 1.54
N PHE A 193 3.82 -7.89 0.35
CA PHE A 193 3.02 -8.19 -0.85
C PHE A 193 2.12 -9.43 -0.66
N ASN A 194 2.62 -10.46 0.02
CA ASN A 194 1.84 -11.65 0.35
C ASN A 194 0.83 -11.36 1.47
N LYS A 195 1.24 -10.70 2.56
CA LYS A 195 0.39 -10.39 3.72
C LYS A 195 -0.83 -9.54 3.34
N ILE A 196 -0.64 -8.50 2.53
CA ILE A 196 -1.69 -7.54 2.13
C ILE A 196 -2.49 -8.02 0.90
N GLY A 197 -2.04 -9.09 0.23
CA GLY A 197 -2.71 -9.60 -0.96
C GLY A 197 -2.61 -8.63 -2.16
N MET A 198 -1.38 -8.28 -2.52
CA MET A 198 -1.06 -7.48 -3.72
C MET A 198 -0.97 -8.32 -4.99
N VAL A 199 -0.99 -9.64 -4.86
CA VAL A 199 -0.98 -10.57 -5.99
C VAL A 199 -2.37 -10.61 -6.64
N LYS A 200 -2.41 -10.33 -7.94
CA LYS A 200 -3.63 -10.32 -8.75
C LYS A 200 -3.51 -11.25 -9.94
N LYS A 201 -4.60 -11.93 -10.25
CA LYS A 201 -4.73 -12.74 -11.46
C LYS A 201 -5.34 -11.90 -12.58
N LEU A 202 -4.63 -11.74 -13.69
CA LEU A 202 -5.17 -11.17 -14.92
C LEU A 202 -5.69 -12.30 -15.82
N SER A 203 -6.97 -12.21 -16.19
CA SER A 203 -7.61 -13.15 -17.11
C SER A 203 -7.02 -13.06 -18.52
N ASN A 204 -6.93 -14.17 -19.24
CA ASN A 204 -6.53 -14.21 -20.65
C ASN A 204 -7.45 -13.39 -21.59
N SER A 205 -8.61 -12.94 -21.11
CA SER A 205 -9.50 -12.02 -21.83
C SER A 205 -9.04 -10.56 -21.77
N THR A 206 -8.05 -10.24 -20.95
CA THR A 206 -7.54 -8.88 -20.77
C THR A 206 -6.82 -8.40 -22.03
N LEU A 207 -7.11 -7.16 -22.44
CA LEU A 207 -6.44 -6.49 -23.55
C LEU A 207 -5.46 -5.45 -22.99
N ILE A 208 -4.23 -5.48 -23.49
CA ILE A 208 -3.17 -4.54 -23.14
C ILE A 208 -2.80 -3.74 -24.38
N LYS A 209 -2.86 -2.43 -24.27
CA LYS A 209 -2.52 -1.49 -25.35
C LYS A 209 -1.07 -1.05 -25.19
N ARG A 210 -0.28 -1.13 -26.26
CA ARG A 210 1.09 -0.62 -26.32
C ARG A 210 1.23 0.32 -27.51
N VAL A 211 1.88 1.46 -27.28
CA VAL A 211 1.99 2.53 -28.28
C VAL A 211 3.45 2.69 -28.74
N ARG A 212 3.62 2.91 -30.04
CA ARG A 212 4.86 3.38 -30.66
C ARG A 212 4.63 4.77 -31.22
N ILE A 213 5.49 5.72 -30.85
CA ILE A 213 5.45 7.09 -31.37
C ILE A 213 6.41 7.16 -32.55
N VAL A 214 5.86 7.45 -33.71
CA VAL A 214 6.60 7.46 -34.97
C VAL A 214 6.31 8.73 -35.77
N ASN A 215 7.09 8.96 -36.81
CA ASN A 215 6.74 10.00 -37.77
C ASN A 215 5.51 9.57 -38.59
N PRO A 216 4.73 10.51 -39.15
CA PRO A 216 3.51 10.21 -39.90
C PRO A 216 3.66 9.22 -41.05
N GLU A 217 4.83 9.15 -41.69
CA GLU A 217 5.14 8.27 -42.83
C GLU A 217 5.45 6.82 -42.46
N VAL A 218 5.65 6.51 -41.18
CA VAL A 218 6.04 5.17 -40.72
C VAL A 218 4.79 4.34 -40.49
N GLU A 219 4.73 3.16 -41.10
CA GLU A 219 3.68 2.16 -40.88
C GLU A 219 4.24 1.00 -40.07
N LEU A 220 3.55 0.58 -39.00
CA LEU A 220 3.89 -0.60 -38.19
C LEU A 220 2.63 -1.43 -38.02
N SER A 221 2.72 -2.74 -38.21
CA SER A 221 1.51 -3.59 -38.20
C SER A 221 1.72 -4.96 -37.55
N SER A 222 2.95 -5.33 -37.23
CA SER A 222 3.26 -6.65 -36.69
C SER A 222 3.55 -6.64 -35.19
N ALA A 223 3.34 -7.78 -34.54
CA ALA A 223 3.67 -8.02 -33.14
C ALA A 223 5.17 -7.82 -32.86
N LYS A 224 6.04 -8.12 -33.83
CA LYS A 224 7.49 -7.90 -33.72
C LYS A 224 7.85 -6.41 -33.66
N GLU A 225 7.08 -5.56 -34.35
CA GLU A 225 7.30 -4.11 -34.39
C GLU A 225 6.65 -3.40 -33.18
N LEU A 226 5.42 -3.79 -32.86
CA LEU A 226 4.59 -3.16 -31.83
C LEU A 226 4.82 -3.74 -30.44
N GLY A 227 5.35 -4.96 -30.35
CA GLY A 227 5.65 -5.66 -29.11
C GLY A 227 6.94 -5.19 -28.43
N SER A 228 7.44 -6.04 -27.53
CA SER A 228 8.71 -5.79 -26.84
C SER A 228 9.90 -5.75 -27.81
N PRO A 229 10.85 -4.82 -27.62
CA PRO A 229 12.04 -4.78 -28.46
C PRO A 229 12.92 -6.01 -28.18
N PRO A 230 13.61 -6.58 -29.17
CA PRO A 230 14.70 -7.51 -28.92
C PRO A 230 15.75 -6.91 -27.96
N ASN A 231 16.43 -7.75 -27.16
CA ASN A 231 17.39 -7.27 -26.15
C ASN A 231 18.49 -6.36 -26.74
N GLU A 232 18.96 -6.64 -27.96
CA GLU A 232 19.94 -5.82 -28.70
C GLU A 232 19.46 -4.39 -29.03
N PHE A 233 18.14 -4.18 -29.02
CA PHE A 233 17.50 -2.89 -29.25
C PHE A 233 16.91 -2.27 -27.98
N ALA A 234 16.97 -2.96 -26.84
CA ALA A 234 16.63 -2.41 -25.53
C ALA A 234 17.76 -1.51 -24.99
N ARG A 235 18.14 -0.47 -25.76
CA ARG A 235 19.33 0.36 -25.50
C ARG A 235 19.13 1.42 -24.42
N MET A 236 17.88 1.78 -24.13
CA MET A 236 17.54 2.78 -23.12
C MET A 236 17.05 2.09 -21.87
N ALA A 237 17.56 2.52 -20.71
CA ALA A 237 17.01 2.12 -19.43
C ALA A 237 15.62 2.74 -19.23
N ASN A 238 14.71 1.96 -18.66
CA ASN A 238 13.40 2.39 -18.19
C ASN A 238 13.33 2.23 -16.67
N ARG A 239 12.28 2.79 -16.05
CA ARG A 239 12.06 2.69 -14.59
C ARG A 239 12.14 1.27 -14.05
N MET A 240 11.59 0.29 -14.77
CA MET A 240 11.49 -1.09 -14.28
C MET A 240 12.41 -2.06 -15.00
N SER A 241 13.18 -1.60 -16.00
CA SER A 241 14.08 -2.46 -16.77
C SER A 241 15.37 -1.73 -17.13
N PRO A 242 16.55 -2.24 -16.76
CA PRO A 242 17.81 -1.68 -17.25
C PRO A 242 17.98 -1.91 -18.75
N ALA A 243 18.91 -1.18 -19.36
CA ALA A 243 19.29 -1.41 -20.75
C ALA A 243 19.77 -2.86 -20.94
N GLY A 244 19.33 -3.51 -22.02
CA GLY A 244 19.61 -4.91 -22.33
C GLY A 244 18.59 -5.91 -21.80
N ILE A 245 17.65 -5.49 -20.94
CA ILE A 245 16.56 -6.35 -20.45
C ILE A 245 15.25 -5.93 -21.12
N SER A 246 14.74 -6.76 -22.02
CA SER A 246 13.45 -6.53 -22.66
C SER A 246 12.28 -6.86 -21.74
N MET A 247 11.32 -5.94 -21.69
CA MET A 247 10.02 -6.11 -21.02
C MET A 247 8.92 -5.42 -21.83
N PHE A 248 7.69 -5.90 -21.66
CA PHE A 248 6.52 -5.35 -22.33
C PHE A 248 5.88 -4.25 -21.48
N TYR A 249 6.04 -2.99 -21.89
CA TYR A 249 5.35 -1.86 -21.31
C TYR A 249 4.05 -1.57 -22.06
N GLY A 250 2.95 -1.49 -21.33
CA GLY A 250 1.64 -1.16 -21.89
C GLY A 250 0.70 -0.52 -20.87
N ALA A 251 -0.55 -0.31 -21.27
CA ALA A 251 -1.62 0.18 -20.42
C ALA A 251 -2.96 -0.49 -20.77
N PHE A 252 -3.97 -0.26 -19.94
CA PHE A 252 -5.33 -0.81 -20.15
C PHE A 252 -6.19 0.04 -21.10
N ASP A 253 -5.76 1.26 -21.42
CA ASP A 253 -6.38 2.12 -22.42
C ASP A 253 -5.33 2.87 -23.24
N VAL A 254 -5.70 3.24 -24.47
CA VAL A 254 -4.77 3.87 -25.43
C VAL A 254 -4.31 5.25 -24.97
N GLU A 255 -5.18 6.03 -24.31
CA GLU A 255 -4.85 7.36 -23.81
C GLU A 255 -3.72 7.30 -22.78
N THR A 256 -3.78 6.34 -21.84
CA THR A 256 -2.73 6.11 -20.86
C THR A 256 -1.44 5.64 -21.51
N ALA A 257 -1.52 4.72 -22.49
CA ALA A 257 -0.34 4.26 -23.22
C ALA A 257 0.36 5.40 -23.99
N ILE A 258 -0.40 6.32 -24.59
CA ILE A 258 0.13 7.51 -25.26
C ILE A 258 0.81 8.42 -24.22
N LYS A 259 0.12 8.77 -23.12
CA LYS A 259 0.65 9.68 -22.09
C LYS A 259 1.92 9.18 -21.40
N GLU A 260 2.06 7.86 -21.22
CA GLU A 260 3.30 7.26 -20.66
C GLU A 260 4.46 7.24 -21.66
N THR A 261 4.18 7.25 -22.96
CA THR A 261 5.19 7.14 -24.01
C THR A 261 5.63 8.51 -24.56
N TYR A 262 4.71 9.47 -24.63
CA TYR A 262 4.87 10.72 -25.36
C TYR A 262 4.62 11.93 -24.47
N GLU A 263 5.57 12.86 -24.49
CA GLU A 263 5.35 14.23 -24.06
C GLU A 263 5.17 15.08 -25.33
N PRO A 264 4.17 15.98 -25.38
CA PRO A 264 3.93 16.81 -26.55
C PRO A 264 5.19 17.57 -26.99
N ASP A 265 5.57 17.37 -28.24
CA ASP A 265 6.67 18.06 -28.92
C ASP A 265 6.10 18.92 -30.06
N GLN A 266 6.87 19.90 -30.54
CA GLN A 266 6.50 20.74 -31.69
C GLN A 266 6.47 19.96 -33.01
N ARG A 267 7.06 18.77 -33.05
CA ARG A 267 7.10 17.92 -34.25
C ARG A 267 5.80 17.15 -34.42
N ARG A 268 5.26 17.12 -35.64
CA ARG A 268 4.13 16.24 -35.97
C ARG A 268 4.54 14.78 -35.83
N LYS A 269 3.83 14.05 -34.98
CA LYS A 269 4.02 12.62 -34.70
C LYS A 269 2.68 11.91 -34.80
N LYS A 270 2.70 10.60 -35.02
CA LYS A 270 1.54 9.73 -34.84
C LYS A 270 1.85 8.64 -33.81
N ALA A 271 0.81 8.19 -33.12
CA ALA A 271 0.86 7.03 -32.25
C ALA A 271 0.26 5.84 -32.98
N ILE A 272 1.02 4.76 -33.11
CA ILE A 272 0.50 3.47 -33.56
C ILE A 272 0.31 2.60 -32.32
N CYS A 273 -0.91 2.17 -32.08
CA CYS A 273 -1.32 1.40 -30.92
C CYS A 273 -1.55 -0.06 -31.32
N GLY A 274 -0.74 -0.96 -30.76
CA GLY A 274 -1.00 -2.40 -30.83
C GLY A 274 -1.85 -2.85 -29.65
N THR A 275 -2.93 -3.58 -29.93
CA THR A 275 -3.76 -4.24 -28.93
C THR A 275 -3.33 -5.68 -28.78
N PHE A 276 -2.85 -6.04 -27.60
CA PHE A 276 -2.40 -7.39 -27.30
C PHE A 276 -3.38 -8.08 -26.36
N LYS A 277 -3.78 -9.29 -26.72
CA LYS A 277 -4.51 -10.20 -25.84
C LYS A 277 -3.54 -11.13 -25.13
N LEU A 278 -3.80 -11.39 -23.86
CA LEU A 278 -3.04 -12.38 -23.09
C LEU A 278 -3.34 -13.80 -23.59
N THR A 279 -2.31 -14.62 -23.79
CA THR A 279 -2.46 -16.02 -24.27
C THR A 279 -2.86 -16.99 -23.15
N ARG A 280 -2.59 -16.61 -21.90
CA ARG A 280 -2.92 -17.33 -20.66
C ARG A 280 -3.22 -16.33 -19.56
N ASP A 281 -3.74 -16.83 -18.45
CA ASP A 281 -3.85 -16.02 -17.25
C ASP A 281 -2.44 -15.66 -16.73
N LEU A 282 -2.27 -14.41 -16.29
CA LEU A 282 -1.03 -13.92 -15.72
C LEU A 282 -1.19 -13.66 -14.22
N ILE A 283 -0.13 -13.88 -13.47
CA ILE A 283 -0.05 -13.53 -12.05
C ILE A 283 0.81 -12.28 -11.93
N VAL A 284 0.25 -11.19 -11.43
CA VAL A 284 0.92 -9.88 -11.38
C VAL A 284 0.89 -9.30 -9.97
N ILE A 285 1.84 -8.44 -9.64
CA ILE A 285 1.73 -7.56 -8.47
C ILE A 285 0.95 -6.32 -8.88
N ASP A 286 -0.09 -5.96 -8.14
CA ASP A 286 -0.92 -4.78 -8.40
C ASP A 286 -0.62 -3.64 -7.42
N LEU A 287 0.38 -2.82 -7.75
CA LEU A 287 0.74 -1.62 -6.99
C LEU A 287 -0.27 -0.47 -7.20
N SER A 288 -1.27 -0.64 -8.06
CA SER A 288 -2.33 0.36 -8.23
C SER A 288 -3.48 0.21 -7.24
N LYS A 289 -3.50 -0.89 -6.49
CA LYS A 289 -4.48 -1.13 -5.44
C LYS A 289 -4.29 -0.09 -4.33
N LYS A 290 -5.13 0.94 -4.35
CA LYS A 290 -5.22 1.90 -3.25
C LYS A 290 -5.64 1.13 -2.01
N SER A 291 -4.74 1.01 -1.05
CA SER A 291 -5.04 0.45 0.27
C SER A 291 -5.17 1.65 1.20
N SER A 292 -6.38 1.88 1.72
CA SER A 292 -6.53 2.78 2.86
C SER A 292 -5.91 2.11 4.08
N ILE A 293 -5.22 2.88 4.91
CA ILE A 293 -4.77 2.40 6.22
C ILE A 293 -6.04 1.97 6.98
N PRO A 294 -6.12 0.72 7.48
CA PRO A 294 -7.30 0.23 8.17
C PRO A 294 -7.56 1.07 9.41
N SER A 295 -8.80 1.15 9.87
CA SER A 295 -9.13 1.79 11.14
C SER A 295 -8.35 1.15 12.30
N LEU A 296 -8.02 1.96 13.31
CA LEU A 296 -7.47 1.45 14.56
C LEU A 296 -8.45 0.49 15.25
N PHE A 297 -9.75 0.70 15.03
CA PHE A 297 -10.85 -0.09 15.56
C PHE A 297 -11.27 -1.26 14.66
N ASP A 298 -10.62 -1.46 13.51
CA ASP A 298 -10.89 -2.67 12.70
C ASP A 298 -10.18 -3.86 13.34
N GLU A 299 -10.92 -4.70 14.06
CA GLU A 299 -10.33 -5.79 14.80
C GLU A 299 -9.59 -6.81 13.91
N HIS A 300 -9.99 -6.93 12.65
CA HIS A 300 -9.46 -7.90 11.70
C HIS A 300 -8.21 -7.38 10.99
N GLU A 301 -8.13 -6.07 10.75
CA GLU A 301 -7.09 -5.47 9.90
C GLU A 301 -6.20 -4.44 10.60
N ARG A 302 -6.48 -4.01 11.85
CA ARG A 302 -5.63 -3.02 12.57
C ARG A 302 -4.15 -3.40 12.64
N HIS A 303 -3.87 -4.70 12.66
CA HIS A 303 -2.50 -5.23 12.67
C HIS A 303 -1.72 -5.07 11.35
N LEU A 304 -2.38 -4.56 10.30
CA LEU A 304 -1.79 -4.26 8.99
C LEU A 304 -1.49 -2.76 8.80
N ARG A 305 -1.83 -1.90 9.77
CA ARG A 305 -1.78 -0.44 9.63
C ARG A 305 -0.38 0.07 9.27
N ASP A 306 0.66 -0.38 9.97
CA ASP A 306 2.04 0.01 9.68
C ASP A 306 2.49 -0.45 8.30
N GLU A 307 2.24 -1.70 7.93
CA GLU A 307 2.67 -2.20 6.62
C GLU A 307 1.87 -1.60 5.46
N MET A 308 0.59 -1.27 5.65
CA MET A 308 -0.19 -0.52 4.67
C MET A 308 0.25 0.94 4.56
N SER A 309 0.62 1.58 5.68
CA SER A 309 1.20 2.92 5.66
C SER A 309 2.51 2.93 4.89
N PHE A 310 3.45 2.03 5.23
CA PHE A 310 4.70 1.88 4.51
C PHE A 310 4.47 1.61 3.03
N LEU A 311 3.59 0.66 2.69
CA LEU A 311 3.36 0.30 1.30
C LEU A 311 2.78 1.46 0.49
N SER A 312 1.91 2.29 1.08
CA SER A 312 1.40 3.51 0.46
C SER A 312 2.54 4.48 0.12
N ASP A 313 3.44 4.73 1.07
CA ASP A 313 4.57 5.65 0.90
C ASP A 313 5.61 5.10 -0.08
N PHE A 314 5.92 3.81 0.01
CA PHE A 314 6.76 3.09 -0.94
C PHE A 314 6.23 3.18 -2.38
N ILE A 315 4.93 2.94 -2.60
CA ILE A 315 4.33 3.02 -3.94
C ILE A 315 4.40 4.45 -4.47
N SER A 316 4.16 5.44 -3.61
CA SER A 316 4.27 6.86 -3.95
C SER A 316 5.68 7.21 -4.44
N ASP A 317 6.71 6.75 -3.73
CA ASP A 317 8.10 6.98 -4.12
C ASP A 317 8.50 6.17 -5.37
N PHE A 318 8.17 4.88 -5.42
CA PHE A 318 8.44 3.96 -6.53
C PHE A 318 7.87 4.45 -7.87
N THR A 319 6.73 5.14 -7.84
CA THR A 319 6.03 5.66 -9.04
C THR A 319 6.33 7.13 -9.34
N LYS A 320 7.07 7.83 -8.48
CA LYS A 320 7.39 9.26 -8.61
C LYS A 320 8.07 9.59 -9.94
N PRO A 321 7.64 10.61 -10.70
CA PRO A 321 8.29 10.97 -11.96
C PRO A 321 9.79 11.22 -11.78
N ILE A 322 10.62 10.57 -12.60
CA ILE A 322 12.06 10.82 -12.65
C ILE A 322 12.33 11.61 -13.92
N GLU A 323 12.97 12.77 -13.79
CA GLU A 323 13.32 13.59 -14.94
C GLU A 323 14.30 12.81 -15.83
N ARG A 324 14.05 12.81 -17.15
CA ARG A 324 14.92 12.18 -18.14
C ARG A 324 16.18 13.02 -18.41
N THR A 325 16.89 13.39 -17.34
CA THR A 325 18.19 14.05 -17.40
C THR A 325 19.32 13.01 -17.42
N ASP A 326 20.57 13.46 -17.52
CA ASP A 326 21.75 12.58 -17.54
C ASP A 326 21.84 11.64 -16.33
N ARG A 327 21.16 11.93 -15.21
CA ARG A 327 21.16 11.10 -13.99
C ARG A 327 20.09 10.00 -13.94
N ALA A 328 19.14 9.96 -14.88
CA ALA A 328 18.01 9.02 -14.84
C ALA A 328 18.45 7.53 -14.76
N HIS A 329 19.61 7.19 -15.33
CA HIS A 329 20.16 5.84 -15.28
C HIS A 329 20.63 5.39 -13.87
N VAL A 330 20.85 6.33 -12.95
CA VAL A 330 21.12 6.05 -11.52
C VAL A 330 19.81 6.01 -10.75
N ASP A 331 18.92 6.97 -10.99
CA ASP A 331 17.68 7.11 -10.22
C ASP A 331 16.69 5.95 -10.48
N TYR A 332 16.80 5.25 -11.61
CA TYR A 332 16.02 4.03 -11.88
C TYR A 332 16.56 2.76 -11.24
N VAL A 333 17.77 2.78 -10.66
CA VAL A 333 18.41 1.57 -10.14
C VAL A 333 17.58 0.90 -9.04
N PRO A 334 17.06 1.62 -8.01
CA PRO A 334 16.29 0.98 -6.95
C PRO A 334 15.03 0.29 -7.50
N THR A 335 14.29 0.96 -8.38
CA THR A 335 13.06 0.41 -8.96
C THR A 335 13.33 -0.76 -9.92
N GLN A 336 14.46 -0.75 -10.63
CA GLN A 336 14.92 -1.88 -11.44
C GLN A 336 15.26 -3.09 -10.57
N ILE A 337 15.98 -2.90 -9.47
CA ILE A 337 16.33 -4.00 -8.56
C ILE A 337 15.05 -4.61 -7.95
N VAL A 338 14.10 -3.79 -7.50
CA VAL A 338 12.80 -4.28 -7.03
C VAL A 338 12.07 -5.06 -8.14
N THR A 339 12.09 -4.59 -9.38
CA THR A 339 11.45 -5.30 -10.49
C THR A 339 12.11 -6.65 -10.76
N GLU A 340 13.45 -6.73 -10.72
CA GLU A 340 14.18 -7.99 -10.84
C GLU A 340 13.94 -8.92 -9.65
N TYR A 341 13.87 -8.38 -8.43
CA TYR A 341 13.47 -9.14 -7.24
C TYR A 341 12.08 -9.76 -7.44
N ILE A 342 11.09 -8.99 -7.87
CA ILE A 342 9.72 -9.47 -8.16
C ILE A 342 9.75 -10.57 -9.24
N ARG A 343 10.56 -10.39 -10.28
CA ARG A 343 10.65 -11.32 -11.42
C ARG A 343 11.35 -12.64 -11.08
N HIS A 344 12.43 -12.58 -10.31
CA HIS A 344 13.39 -13.69 -10.20
C HIS A 344 13.40 -14.36 -8.82
N ILE A 345 13.13 -13.60 -7.75
CA ILE A 345 13.31 -14.06 -6.37
C ILE A 345 11.96 -14.27 -5.69
N PHE A 346 11.11 -13.24 -5.73
CA PHE A 346 9.80 -13.26 -5.09
C PHE A 346 8.94 -14.44 -5.58
N LYS A 347 8.23 -15.05 -4.64
CA LYS A 347 7.21 -16.07 -4.88
C LYS A 347 5.95 -15.67 -4.15
N THR A 348 4.82 -15.97 -4.79
CA THR A 348 3.53 -15.94 -4.11
C THR A 348 3.51 -16.94 -2.95
N ALA A 349 2.54 -16.78 -2.03
CA ALA A 349 2.34 -17.73 -0.93
C ALA A 349 2.20 -19.20 -1.38
N ASP A 350 1.71 -19.45 -2.60
CA ASP A 350 1.61 -20.78 -3.22
C ASP A 350 2.78 -21.15 -4.15
N GLY A 351 3.89 -20.41 -4.08
CA GLY A 351 5.14 -20.74 -4.77
C GLY A 351 5.19 -20.40 -6.27
N ARG A 352 4.25 -19.61 -6.78
CA ARG A 352 4.20 -19.20 -8.19
C ARG A 352 5.10 -18.00 -8.46
N ASN A 353 5.55 -17.92 -9.72
CA ASN A 353 6.27 -16.75 -10.24
C ASN A 353 5.30 -15.62 -10.58
N ILE A 354 5.84 -14.41 -10.60
CA ILE A 354 5.16 -13.22 -11.09
C ILE A 354 5.50 -13.01 -12.57
N ASP A 355 4.48 -12.65 -13.34
CA ASP A 355 4.52 -12.40 -14.78
C ASP A 355 4.60 -10.90 -15.12
N GLY A 356 4.35 -10.01 -14.15
CA GLY A 356 4.39 -8.57 -14.37
C GLY A 356 3.97 -7.74 -13.15
N VAL A 357 4.00 -6.42 -13.32
CA VAL A 357 3.64 -5.44 -12.29
C VAL A 357 2.70 -4.40 -12.89
N ILE A 358 1.53 -4.22 -12.28
CA ILE A 358 0.62 -3.10 -12.54
C ILE A 358 1.02 -1.96 -11.61
N TYR A 359 1.06 -0.74 -12.14
CA TYR A 359 1.43 0.44 -11.37
C TYR A 359 0.57 1.67 -11.74
N PRO A 360 0.33 2.59 -10.80
CA PRO A 360 -0.27 3.89 -11.07
C PRO A 360 0.48 4.64 -12.18
N SER A 361 -0.25 5.16 -13.16
CA SER A 361 0.34 5.98 -14.20
C SER A 361 0.80 7.32 -13.63
N SER A 362 2.07 7.65 -13.84
CA SER A 362 2.65 8.92 -13.42
C SER A 362 2.19 10.09 -14.31
N LYS A 363 1.70 9.78 -15.53
CA LYS A 363 1.27 10.74 -16.55
C LYS A 363 -0.25 10.83 -16.73
N ASN A 364 -1.02 9.85 -16.27
CA ASN A 364 -2.48 9.83 -16.35
C ASN A 364 -3.10 9.50 -14.97
N LYS A 365 -3.50 10.54 -14.23
CA LYS A 365 -4.03 10.39 -12.86
C LYS A 365 -5.20 9.40 -12.82
N ARG A 366 -5.21 8.51 -11.82
CA ARG A 366 -6.23 7.47 -11.59
C ARG A 366 -6.29 6.35 -12.66
N LYS A 367 -5.32 6.31 -13.58
CA LYS A 367 -5.16 5.21 -14.54
C LYS A 367 -3.91 4.40 -14.20
N CYS A 368 -3.83 3.20 -14.78
CA CYS A 368 -2.77 2.26 -14.49
C CYS A 368 -2.06 1.86 -15.77
N ALA A 369 -0.75 1.66 -15.66
CA ALA A 369 0.07 1.01 -16.66
C ALA A 369 0.54 -0.35 -16.13
N ILE A 370 1.12 -1.14 -17.02
CA ILE A 370 1.61 -2.47 -16.70
C ILE A 370 2.95 -2.71 -17.39
N VAL A 371 3.85 -3.35 -16.65
CA VAL A 371 5.01 -4.02 -17.24
C VAL A 371 4.77 -5.52 -17.16
N ILE A 372 4.89 -6.23 -18.28
CA ILE A 372 4.83 -7.69 -18.34
C ILE A 372 6.24 -8.18 -18.64
N PHE A 373 6.69 -9.22 -17.94
CA PHE A 373 8.00 -9.86 -18.11
C PHE A 373 8.05 -10.73 -19.37
N ALA A 374 7.71 -10.10 -20.50
CA ALA A 374 7.66 -10.66 -21.84
C ALA A 374 8.69 -9.94 -22.73
N ASP A 375 9.58 -10.73 -23.32
CA ASP A 375 10.54 -10.26 -24.32
C ASP A 375 9.90 -10.20 -25.72
N SER A 376 10.71 -9.94 -26.75
CA SER A 376 10.23 -9.84 -28.13
C SER A 376 9.61 -11.14 -28.63
N GLU A 377 10.21 -12.30 -28.30
CA GLU A 377 9.75 -13.62 -28.76
C GLU A 377 8.44 -14.04 -28.08
N SER A 378 8.15 -13.45 -26.91
CA SER A 378 6.90 -13.64 -26.18
C SER A 378 5.71 -12.88 -26.79
N CYS A 379 5.95 -12.01 -27.78
CA CYS A 379 4.95 -11.21 -28.48
C CYS A 379 4.73 -11.78 -29.89
N VAL A 380 3.55 -12.33 -30.16
CA VAL A 380 3.24 -13.03 -31.42
C VAL A 380 2.02 -12.45 -32.12
N GLU A 381 1.83 -12.80 -33.38
CA GLU A 381 0.56 -12.53 -34.06
C GLU A 381 -0.55 -13.42 -33.49
N LEU A 382 -1.79 -12.94 -33.51
CA LEU A 382 -2.92 -13.83 -33.27
C LEU A 382 -3.03 -14.84 -34.41
N THR A 383 -2.58 -16.07 -34.17
CA THR A 383 -2.80 -17.20 -35.08
C THR A 383 -3.61 -18.30 -34.40
N HIS A 384 -4.12 -19.23 -35.19
CA HIS A 384 -4.90 -20.38 -34.69
C HIS A 384 -4.02 -21.49 -34.08
N GLU A 385 -2.70 -21.37 -34.14
CA GLU A 385 -1.77 -22.37 -33.61
C GLU A 385 -1.24 -21.95 -32.23
N GLY A 386 -1.24 -22.88 -31.27
CA GLY A 386 -0.78 -22.62 -29.92
C GLY A 386 0.73 -22.40 -29.88
N TYR A 387 1.18 -21.17 -29.67
CA TYR A 387 2.60 -20.87 -29.47
C TYR A 387 3.05 -21.29 -28.07
N SER A 388 4.00 -22.22 -28.00
CA SER A 388 4.71 -22.55 -26.77
C SER A 388 5.53 -21.33 -26.32
N GLY A 389 5.15 -20.69 -25.22
CA GLY A 389 5.91 -19.59 -24.60
C GLY A 389 5.42 -18.19 -24.95
N ALA A 390 4.47 -18.03 -25.88
CA ALA A 390 3.87 -16.72 -26.13
C ALA A 390 3.06 -16.25 -24.91
N ILE A 391 3.19 -14.96 -24.59
CA ILE A 391 2.47 -14.31 -23.48
C ILE A 391 1.41 -13.33 -24.03
N LEU A 392 1.73 -12.67 -25.15
CA LEU A 392 0.94 -11.60 -25.75
C LEU A 392 0.73 -11.88 -27.24
N ALA A 393 -0.53 -11.83 -27.69
CA ALA A 393 -0.91 -11.97 -29.08
C ALA A 393 -1.49 -10.64 -29.61
N LEU A 394 -0.92 -10.09 -30.68
CA LEU A 394 -1.45 -8.89 -31.34
C LEU A 394 -2.79 -9.21 -32.00
N VAL A 395 -3.85 -8.50 -31.62
CA VAL A 395 -5.21 -8.72 -32.13
C VAL A 395 -5.75 -7.58 -32.97
N ASP A 396 -5.19 -6.38 -32.83
CA ASP A 396 -5.67 -5.18 -33.50
C ASP A 396 -4.60 -4.07 -33.49
N VAL A 397 -4.62 -3.21 -34.51
CA VAL A 397 -3.68 -2.09 -34.68
C VAL A 397 -4.47 -0.83 -35.06
N GLU A 398 -4.32 0.22 -34.27
CA GLU A 398 -5.03 1.49 -34.42
C GLU A 398 -4.02 2.64 -34.56
N GLU A 399 -4.33 3.63 -35.39
CA GLU A 399 -3.54 4.85 -35.53
C GLU A 399 -4.22 6.06 -34.88
N HIS A 400 -3.44 6.88 -34.19
CA HIS A 400 -3.91 8.10 -33.56
C HIS A 400 -3.00 9.27 -33.95
N GLU A 401 -3.58 10.32 -34.52
CA GLU A 401 -2.85 11.57 -34.72
C GLU A 401 -2.60 12.25 -33.36
N LEU A 402 -1.37 12.68 -33.14
CA LEU A 402 -0.99 13.42 -31.94
C LEU A 402 -1.07 14.91 -32.25
N VAL A 403 -1.91 15.62 -31.51
CA VAL A 403 -2.07 17.08 -31.67
C VAL A 403 -0.76 17.75 -31.27
N ALA A 404 -0.18 18.53 -32.18
CA ALA A 404 0.98 19.37 -31.88
C ALA A 404 0.57 20.46 -30.86
N PHE A 405 1.47 20.83 -29.95
CA PHE A 405 1.24 21.97 -29.07
C PHE A 405 1.00 23.22 -29.93
N SER A 406 -0.21 23.80 -29.85
CA SER A 406 -0.48 25.14 -30.37
C SER A 406 -0.04 26.15 -29.31
N GLU A 407 0.78 27.13 -29.71
CA GLU A 407 1.26 28.23 -28.84
C GLU A 407 0.16 28.92 -28.04
#